data_AF-A0A656GB61-F1
#
_entry.id   AF-A0A656GB61-F1
#
_cell.length_a   1.000
_cell.length_b   1.000
_cell.length_c   1.000
_cell.angle_alpha   90.00
_cell.angle_beta   90.00
_cell.angle_gamma   90.00
#
_symmetry.space_group_name_H-M   'P 1'
#
loop_
_entity.id
_entity.type
_entity.pdbx_description
1 polymer ?
#
loop_
_entity_poly.entity_id
_entity_poly.type
_entity_poly.pdbx_seq_one_letter_code
_entity_poly.pdbx_strand_id
1 'polypeptide(L)' 'MSASLRSVDGQDEAAILREIQSALRDLRFGAVEITVHNAQVVQIERKEKFRLQNPAAKQS' A
#
# COMPACT_ATOMS: atom_id res chain seq x y z
N MET A 1 3.70 16.30 -33.05
CA MET A 1 3.10 15.14 -32.36
C MET A 1 3.18 15.40 -30.87
N SER A 2 2.08 15.80 -30.21
CA SER A 2 2.10 16.33 -28.82
C SER A 2 0.84 15.98 -28.02
N ALA A 3 0.25 14.80 -28.26
CA ALA A 3 -1.01 14.38 -27.64
C ALA A 3 -0.84 13.33 -26.51
N SER A 4 0.38 12.88 -26.19
CA SER A 4 0.56 11.69 -25.33
C SER A 4 0.97 11.99 -23.88
N LEU A 5 1.38 13.21 -23.54
CA LEU A 5 1.93 13.48 -22.19
C LEU A 5 0.86 13.49 -21.09
N ARG A 6 -0.29 14.12 -21.33
CA ARG A 6 -1.38 14.19 -20.33
C ARG A 6 -2.01 12.83 -20.02
N SER A 7 -1.99 11.90 -20.98
CA SER A 7 -2.50 10.55 -20.77
C SER A 7 -1.56 9.71 -19.91
N VAL A 8 -0.24 9.90 -20.01
CA VAL A 8 0.74 9.11 -19.26
C VAL A 8 0.67 9.44 -17.77
N ASP A 9 0.67 10.72 -17.41
CA ASP A 9 0.60 11.16 -16.00
C ASP A 9 -0.65 10.63 -15.28
N GLY A 10 -1.81 10.65 -15.95
CA GLY A 10 -3.06 10.14 -15.39
C GLY A 10 -3.15 8.61 -15.33
N GLN A 11 -2.46 7.88 -16.22
CA GLN A 11 -2.36 6.42 -16.11
C GLN A 11 -1.48 6.01 -14.93
N ASP A 12 -0.40 6.76 -14.67
CA ASP A 12 0.52 6.50 -13.56
C ASP A 12 -0.14 6.77 -12.20
N GLU A 13 -0.91 7.86 -12.08
CA GLU A 13 -1.69 8.14 -10.88
C GLU A 13 -2.72 7.03 -10.60
N ALA A 14 -3.46 6.61 -11.63
CA ALA A 14 -4.43 5.53 -11.49
C ALA A 14 -3.77 4.19 -11.12
N ALA A 15 -2.54 3.93 -11.59
CA ALA A 15 -1.77 2.76 -11.23
C ALA A 15 -1.33 2.80 -9.76
N ILE A 16 -0.79 3.94 -9.29
CA ILE A 16 -0.39 4.13 -7.89
C ILE A 16 -1.59 3.95 -6.95
N LEU A 17 -2.75 4.54 -7.28
CA LEU A 17 -3.97 4.39 -6.47
C LEU A 17 -4.44 2.94 -6.39
N ARG A 18 -4.35 2.18 -7.50
CA ARG A 18 -4.67 0.74 -7.50
C ARG A 18 -3.72 -0.05 -6.61
N GLU A 19 -2.42 0.25 -6.64
CA GLU A 19 -1.44 -0.42 -5.78
C GLU A 19 -1.65 -0.10 -4.30
N ILE A 20 -1.93 1.16 -3.95
CA ILE A 20 -2.27 1.53 -2.56
C ILE A 20 -3.54 0.80 -2.11
N GLN A 21 -4.58 0.75 -2.96
CA GLN A 21 -5.80 0.02 -2.66
C GLN A 21 -5.54 -1.48 -2.47
N SER A 22 -4.66 -2.07 -3.29
CA SER A 22 -4.22 -3.46 -3.19
C SER A 22 -3.47 -3.72 -1.87
N ALA A 23 -2.52 -2.83 -1.52
CA ALA A 23 -1.73 -2.93 -0.29
C ALA A 23 -2.58 -2.83 0.98
N LEU A 24 -3.61 -1.98 0.97
CA LEU A 24 -4.56 -1.84 2.08
C LEU A 24 -5.58 -2.99 2.14
N ARG A 25 -5.83 -3.68 1.03
CA ARG A 25 -6.82 -4.77 0.98
C ARG A 25 -6.41 -5.89 1.94
N ASP A 26 -7.37 -6.34 2.73
CA ASP A 26 -7.24 -7.43 3.71
C ASP A 26 -6.23 -7.16 4.85
N LEU A 27 -5.64 -5.96 4.94
CA LEU A 27 -4.77 -5.57 6.04
C LEU A 27 -5.61 -5.32 7.31
N ARG A 28 -5.60 -6.28 8.24
CA ARG A 28 -6.37 -6.16 9.50
C ARG A 28 -5.63 -5.40 10.59
N PHE A 29 -4.32 -5.61 10.69
CA PHE A 29 -3.46 -4.98 11.68
C PHE A 29 -2.10 -4.74 11.04
N GLY A 30 -1.61 -3.51 11.07
CA GLY A 30 -0.39 -3.16 10.36
C GLY A 30 -0.34 -1.70 9.92
N ALA A 31 0.50 -1.43 8.94
CA ALA A 31 0.63 -0.13 8.29
C ALA A 31 0.98 -0.32 6.80
N VAL A 32 0.56 0.64 5.98
CA VAL A 32 1.10 0.84 4.62
C VAL A 32 1.87 2.15 4.65
N GLU A 33 3.14 2.12 4.25
CA GLU A 33 4.04 3.27 4.22
C GLU A 33 4.38 3.60 2.77
N ILE A 34 4.31 4.89 2.43
CA ILE A 34 4.56 5.38 1.08
C ILE A 34 5.74 6.33 1.13
N THR A 35 6.77 6.07 0.34
CA THR A 35 7.92 6.97 0.21
C THR A 35 7.76 7.79 -1.07
N VAL A 36 7.82 9.11 -0.92
CA VAL A 36 7.74 10.06 -2.02
C VAL A 36 9.05 10.82 -2.10
N HIS A 37 9.72 10.76 -3.26
CA HIS A 37 10.89 11.58 -3.57
C HIS A 37 10.59 12.38 -4.84
N ASN A 38 10.96 13.66 -4.88
CA ASN A 38 10.70 14.55 -6.03
C ASN A 38 9.24 14.57 -6.50
N ALA A 39 8.30 14.60 -5.54
CA ALA A 39 6.86 14.53 -5.79
C ALA A 39 6.38 13.26 -6.53
N GLN A 40 7.20 12.20 -6.57
CA GLN A 40 6.87 10.91 -7.16
C GLN A 40 6.92 9.82 -6.10
N VAL A 41 5.93 8.93 -6.12
CA VAL A 41 5.93 7.72 -5.29
C VAL A 41 7.02 6.80 -5.80
N VAL A 42 8.01 6.49 -4.94
CA VAL A 42 9.14 5.62 -5.27
C VAL A 42 9.07 4.28 -4.55
N GLN A 43 8.27 4.18 -3.48
CA GLN A 43 8.13 2.95 -2.71
C GLN A 43 6.75 2.90 -2.03
N ILE A 44 6.20 1.68 -1.97
CA ILE A 44 5.04 1.33 -1.15
C ILE A 44 5.43 0.08 -0.34
N GLU A 45 5.38 0.17 0.99
CA GLU A 45 5.70 -0.94 1.90
C GLU A 45 4.45 -1.32 2.71
N ARG A 46 4.14 -2.62 2.79
CA ARG A 46 3.04 -3.16 3.60
C ARG A 46 3.62 -3.94 4.77
N LYS A 47 3.34 -3.49 5.99
CA LYS A 47 3.76 -4.12 7.24
C LYS A 47 2.56 -4.74 7.95
N GLU A 48 2.53 -6.06 8.09
CA GLU A 48 1.47 -6.77 8.79
C GLU A 48 1.86 -7.12 10.24
N LYS A 49 0.88 -7.07 11.14
CA LYS A 49 1.05 -7.46 12.55
C LYS A 49 0.14 -8.64 12.86
N PHE A 50 0.74 -9.76 13.22
CA PHE A 50 0.01 -10.94 13.69
C PHE A 50 0.11 -11.04 15.20
N ARG A 51 -1.03 -11.17 15.88
CA ARG A 51 -1.03 -11.58 17.29
C ARG A 51 -0.83 -13.09 17.34
N LEU A 52 0.32 -13.52 17.82
CA LEU A 52 0.52 -14.91 18.22
C LEU A 52 -0.32 -15.11 19.49
N GLN A 53 -1.46 -15.77 19.37
CA GLN A 53 -2.30 -16.06 20.54
C GLN A 53 -1.48 -16.95 21.48
N ASN A 54 -1.36 -16.56 22.74
CA ASN A 54 -0.77 -17.42 23.76
C ASN A 54 -1.77 -18.54 24.07
N PRO A 55 -1.46 -19.82 23.80
CA PRO A 55 -2.40 -20.93 24.03
C PRO A 55 -2.72 -21.17 25.53
N ALA A 56 -2.11 -20.43 26.45
CA ALA A 56 -2.22 -20.66 27.89
C ALA A 56 -3.45 -20.04 28.60
N ALA A 57 -4.35 -19.33 27.90
CA ALA A 57 -5.48 -18.63 28.54
C ALA A 57 -6.80 -19.44 28.61
N LYS A 58 -6.74 -20.78 28.61
CA LYS A 58 -7.91 -21.65 28.84
C LYS A 58 -7.59 -22.88 29.69
N GLN A 59 -7.09 -22.68 30.91
CA GLN A 59 -7.23 -23.66 31.98
C GLN A 59 -7.36 -22.91 33.32
N SER A 60 -8.60 -22.61 33.70
CA SER A 60 -9.00 -22.26 35.07
C SER A 60 -10.43 -22.75 35.26
#